data_AF-A0A914DA57-F1
#
_entry.id   AF-A0A914DA57-F1
#
_cell.length_a   1.000
_cell.length_b   1.000
_cell.length_c   1.000
_cell.angle_alpha   90.00
_cell.angle_beta   90.00
_cell.angle_gamma   90.00
#
_symmetry.space_group_name_H-M   'P 1'
#
loop_
_entity.id
_entity.type
_entity.pdbx_description
1 polymer ?
#
loop_
_entity_poly.entity_id
_entity_poly.type
_entity_poly.pdbx_seq_one_letter_code
_entity_poly.pdbx_strand_id
1 'polypeptide(L)' 'MPQLLAMLSDMWIAGQETTSNTLAWGIIYLMQDQEVQAKLHKELDTIIGNDRHITMDDKPNLHYTSAVVNPFIHPS' A
#
# COMPACT_ATOMS: atom_id res chain seq x y z
N MET A 1 -21.37 20.03 -18.72
CA MET A 1 -21.39 19.58 -17.31
C MET A 1 -21.65 18.09 -17.09
N PRO A 2 -22.40 17.33 -17.93
CA PRO A 2 -22.59 15.89 -17.66
C PRO A 2 -21.33 15.05 -17.90
N GLN A 3 -20.48 15.41 -18.88
CA GLN A 3 -19.24 14.67 -19.19
C GLN A 3 -18.20 14.76 -18.06
N LEU A 4 -18.09 15.90 -17.38
CA LEU A 4 -17.18 16.05 -16.24
C LEU A 4 -17.58 15.15 -15.07
N LEU A 5 -18.88 15.07 -14.78
CA LEU A 5 -19.42 14.20 -13.73
C LEU A 5 -19.22 12.72 -14.07
N ALA A 6 -19.38 12.34 -15.33
CA ALA A 6 -19.10 10.99 -15.80
C ALA A 6 -17.61 10.64 -15.61
N MET A 7 -16.69 11.51 -16.06
CA MET A 7 -15.25 11.28 -15.89
C MET A 7 -14.80 11.20 -14.42
N LEU A 8 -15.38 12.04 -13.55
CA LEU A 8 -15.10 11.98 -12.11
C LEU A 8 -15.61 10.68 -11.49
N SER A 9 -16.79 10.21 -11.90
CA SER A 9 -17.37 8.96 -11.44
C SER A 9 -16.52 7.77 -11.89
N ASP A 10 -16.11 7.75 -13.16
CA ASP A 10 -15.28 6.67 -13.72
C ASP A 10 -13.91 6.61 -13.01
N MET A 11 -13.26 7.76 -12.80
CA MET A 11 -11.99 7.83 -12.07
C MET A 11 -12.13 7.36 -10.61
N TRP A 12 -13.22 7.75 -9.94
CA TRP A 12 -13.49 7.33 -8.57
C TRP A 12 -13.69 5.82 -8.46
N ILE A 13 -14.52 5.24 -9.33
CA ILE A 13 -14.80 3.80 -9.35
C ILE A 13 -13.53 3.02 -9.67
N ALA A 14 -12.81 3.39 -10.72
CA ALA A 14 -11.56 2.73 -11.12
C ALA A 14 -10.49 2.82 -10.01
N GLY A 15 -10.37 3.97 -9.34
CA GLY A 15 -9.46 4.15 -8.22
C GLY A 15 -9.86 3.33 -6.99
N GLN A 16 -11.16 3.19 -6.72
CA GLN A 16 -11.67 2.43 -5.58
C GLN A 16 -11.47 0.93 -5.77
N GLU A 17 -11.82 0.37 -6.94
CA GLU A 17 -11.63 -1.07 -7.21
C GLU A 17 -10.17 -1.48 -7.09
N THR A 18 -9.26 -0.74 -7.73
CA THR A 18 -7.82 -1.03 -7.70
C THR A 18 -7.25 -0.91 -6.29
N THR A 19 -7.55 0.17 -5.57
CA THR A 19 -7.04 0.37 -4.20
C THR A 19 -7.58 -0.69 -3.23
N SER A 20 -8.88 -1.03 -3.32
CA SER A 20 -9.47 -2.05 -2.46
C SER A 20 -8.90 -3.43 -2.73
N ASN A 21 -8.69 -3.80 -3.99
CA ASN A 21 -8.09 -5.09 -4.35
C ASN A 21 -6.63 -5.16 -3.86
N THR A 22 -5.83 -4.12 -4.08
CA THR A 22 -4.45 -4.04 -3.59
C THR A 22 -4.37 -4.17 -2.06
N LEU A 23 -5.24 -3.48 -1.32
CA LEU A 23 -5.28 -3.60 0.15
C LEU A 23 -5.70 -4.99 0.60
N ALA A 24 -6.71 -5.60 -0.03
CA ALA A 24 -7.19 -6.93 0.33
C ALA A 24 -6.09 -7.99 0.15
N TRP A 25 -5.44 -8.02 -1.01
CA TRP A 25 -4.34 -8.95 -1.27
C TRP A 25 -3.12 -8.67 -0.41
N GLY A 26 -2.79 -7.41 -0.16
CA GLY A 26 -1.70 -7.03 0.75
C GLY A 26 -1.93 -7.55 2.17
N ILE A 27 -3.14 -7.39 2.71
CA ILE A 27 -3.49 -7.91 4.04
C ILE A 27 -3.44 -9.44 4.06
N ILE A 28 -4.02 -10.12 3.06
CA ILE A 28 -4.02 -11.59 2.98
C ILE A 28 -2.59 -12.12 2.94
N TYR A 29 -1.71 -11.50 2.16
CA TYR A 29 -0.31 -11.90 2.06
C TYR A 29 0.44 -11.75 3.40
N LEU A 30 0.22 -10.64 4.10
CA LEU A 30 0.80 -10.42 5.43
C LEU A 30 0.26 -11.40 6.48
N MET A 31 -1.03 -11.76 6.39
CA MET A 31 -1.61 -12.78 7.27
C MET A 31 -1.03 -14.16 7.00
N GLN A 32 -0.78 -14.49 5.73
CA GLN A 32 -0.25 -15.79 5.31
C GLN A 32 1.24 -15.96 5.63
N ASP A 33 2.03 -14.89 5.55
CA ASP A 33 3.47 -14.91 5.79
C ASP A 33 3.86 -14.01 6.98
N GLN A 34 3.86 -14.63 8.16
CA GLN A 34 4.27 -13.98 9.42
C GLN A 34 5.74 -13.57 9.43
N GLU A 35 6.60 -14.22 8.63
CA GLU A 35 8.02 -13.85 8.53
C GLU A 35 8.18 -12.55 7.75
N VAL A 36 7.45 -12.40 6.65
CA VAL A 36 7.37 -11.14 5.89
C VAL A 36 6.81 -10.03 6.75
N GLN A 37 5.70 -10.28 7.47
CA GLN A 37 5.13 -9.31 8.40
C GLN A 37 6.17 -8.87 9.46
N ALA A 38 6.87 -9.81 10.09
CA ALA A 38 7.90 -9.50 11.08
C ALA A 38 9.07 -8.68 10.52
N LYS A 39 9.53 -8.98 9.30
CA LYS A 39 10.59 -8.21 8.61
C LYS A 39 10.13 -6.79 8.30
N LEU A 40 8.88 -6.63 7.89
CA LEU A 40 8.24 -5.34 7.63
C LEU A 40 8.18 -4.47 8.89
N HIS A 41 7.66 -5.02 9.98
CA HIS A 41 7.65 -4.33 11.28
C HIS A 41 9.05 -3.97 11.75
N LYS A 42 10.02 -4.88 11.61
CA LYS A 42 11.41 -4.61 11.97
C LYS A 42 12.03 -3.48 11.14
N GLU A 43 11.76 -3.42 9.85
CA GLU A 43 12.23 -2.31 8.99
C GLU A 43 11.63 -0.98 9.47
N LEU A 44 10.32 -0.95 9.74
CA LEU A 44 9.63 0.24 10.25
C LEU A 44 10.21 0.69 11.61
N ASP A 45 10.37 -0.24 12.54
CA ASP A 45 10.95 0.03 13.87
C ASP A 45 12.38 0.54 13.77
N THR A 46 13.16 0.07 12.79
CA THR A 46 14.56 0.46 12.61
C THR A 46 14.69 1.85 11.96
N ILE A 47 13.85 2.15 10.97
CA ILE A 47 13.98 3.36 10.14
C ILE A 47 13.20 4.54 10.74
N ILE A 48 12.03 4.29 11.29
CA ILE A 48 11.13 5.33 11.82
C ILE A 48 11.26 5.43 13.33
N GLY A 49 11.44 4.29 14.01
CA GLY A 49 11.36 4.21 15.47
C GLY A 49 9.93 4.37 15.98
N ASN A 50 9.76 4.41 17.30
CA ASN A 50 8.44 4.53 17.95
C ASN A 50 8.02 5.97 18.29
N ASP A 51 8.86 6.97 17.99
CA ASP A 51 8.66 8.36 18.44
C ASP A 51 7.83 9.22 17.48
N ARG A 52 7.54 8.75 16.26
CA ARG A 52 6.76 9.51 15.27
C ARG A 52 5.92 8.65 14.34
N HIS A 53 4.87 9.26 13.80
CA HIS A 53 4.06 8.65 12.75
C HIS A 53 4.83 8.54 11.42
N ILE A 54 4.46 7.52 10.63
CA ILE A 54 4.96 7.28 9.28
C ILE A 54 4.52 8.43 8.36
N THR A 55 5.45 8.95 7.57
CA THR A 55 5.20 10.01 6.59
C THR A 55 5.59 9.55 5.18
N MET A 56 5.13 10.26 4.15
CA MET A 56 5.49 9.93 2.75
C MET A 56 6.98 10.13 2.46
N ASP A 57 7.67 10.96 3.25
CA ASP A 57 9.12 11.20 3.14
C ASP A 57 9.95 9.99 3.59
N ASP A 58 9.35 9.04 4.31
CA ASP A 58 10.00 7.81 4.75
C ASP A 58 10.04 6.75 3.65
N LYS A 59 9.16 6.87 2.64
CA LYS A 59 9.01 5.91 1.54
C LYS A 59 10.32 5.55 0.82
N PRO A 60 11.26 6.49 0.53
CA PRO A 60 12.53 6.16 -0.11
C PRO A 60 13.43 5.27 0.76
N ASN A 61 13.29 5.30 2.07
CA ASN A 61 14.12 4.53 3.00
C ASN A 61 13.55 3.13 3.27
N LEU A 62 12.23 2.97 3.12
CA LEU A 62 11.50 1.72 3.33
C LEU A 62 11.57 0.79 2.10
N HIS A 63 12.76 0.26 1.82
CA HIS A 63 13.04 -0.54 0.64
C HIS A 63 12.31 -1.90 0.66
N TYR A 64 12.26 -2.58 1.80
CA TYR A 64 11.60 -3.87 1.96
C TYR A 64 10.07 -3.71 1.90
N THR A 65 9.54 -2.71 2.60
CA THR A 65 8.13 -2.32 2.52
C THR A 65 7.72 -2.00 1.08
N SER A 66 8.52 -1.22 0.36
CA SER A 66 8.25 -0.88 -1.04
C SER A 66 8.32 -2.12 -1.94
N ALA A 67 9.25 -3.05 -1.69
CA ALA A 67 9.34 -4.30 -2.42
C ALA A 67 8.15 -5.25 -2.16
N VAL A 68 7.60 -5.23 -0.94
CA VAL A 68 6.38 -5.99 -0.61
C VAL A 68 5.16 -5.36 -1.27
N VAL A 69 5.05 -4.03 -1.30
CA VAL A 69 3.87 -3.33 -1.87
C VAL A 69 3.85 -3.37 -3.41
N ASN A 70 5.00 -3.32 -4.06
CA ASN A 70 5.11 -3.19 -5.52
C ASN A 70 4.40 -4.32 -6.32
N PRO A 71 4.51 -5.62 -5.95
CA PRO A 71 3.75 -6.69 -6.60
C PRO A 71 2.23 -6.52 -6.53
N PHE A 72 1.69 -5.91 -5.47
CA PHE A 72 0.24 -5.73 -5.29
C PHE A 72 -0.36 -4.56 -6.07
N ILE A 73 0.49 -3.68 -6.61
CA ILE A 73 0.08 -2.66 -7.58
C ILE A 73 -0.15 -3.32 -8.96
N HIS A 74 0.33 -4.55 -9.15
CA HIS A 74 0.22 -5.30 -10.40
C HIS A 74 -0.39 -6.71 -10.23
N PRO A 75 -1.69 -6.84 -9.93
CA PRO A 75 -2.42 -8.05 -10.28
C PRO A 75 -3.67 -7.68 -11.07
N SER A 76 -3.54 -7.50 -12.39
CA SER A 76 -4.55 -7.64 -13.47
C SER A 76 -3.92 -7.23 -14.79
#